data_AF-A0A2T7TRD1-F1
#
_entry.id   AF-A0A2T7TRD1-F1
#
_cell.length_a   1.000
_cell.length_b   1.000
_cell.length_c   1.000
_cell.angle_alpha   90.00
_cell.angle_beta   90.00
_cell.angle_gamma   90.00
#
_symmetry.space_group_name_H-M   'P 1'
#
loop_
_entity.id
_entity.type
_entity.pdbx_description
1 polymer ?
#
loop_
_entity_poly.entity_id
_entity_poly.type
_entity_poly.pdbx_seq_one_letter_code
_entity_poly.pdbx_strand_id
1 'polypeptide(L)'
;MAVIAPKLSKLIPMLATVHDGEVVATVRAIDRTLRSAGLDLYDLARAVAAPWVNVVHSDIDEPEPASQPSSLRDIAVWLRTHATHRMDFKERTFVVEMASRLSMGRQASTKQEKWLRAIFYRLYGIGGEYVP
;
A
#
# COMPACT_ATOMS: atom_id res chain seq x y z
N MET A 1 2.85 8.79 -0.56
CA MET A 1 3.43 8.54 0.78
C MET A 1 2.37 8.85 1.82
N ALA A 2 2.12 7.94 2.78
CA ALA A 2 1.01 8.09 3.73
C ALA A 2 1.22 9.34 4.61
N VAL A 3 0.50 10.42 4.31
CA VAL A 3 0.60 11.77 4.90
C VAL A 3 0.48 11.78 6.44
N ILE A 4 0.00 10.67 7.02
CA ILE A 4 -0.26 10.51 8.45
C ILE A 4 0.87 9.84 9.24
N ALA A 5 1.81 9.12 8.60
CA ALA A 5 2.84 8.35 9.30
C ALA A 5 3.75 9.23 10.21
N PRO A 6 4.22 10.41 9.78
CA PRO A 6 5.00 11.31 10.64
C PRO A 6 4.22 11.88 11.84
N LYS A 7 2.88 11.87 11.78
CA LYS A 7 2.03 12.31 12.90
C LYS A 7 1.86 11.16 13.91
N LEU A 8 1.62 9.95 13.43
CA LEU A 8 1.48 8.77 14.27
C LEU A 8 2.77 8.45 15.03
N SER A 9 3.94 8.64 14.41
CA SER A 9 5.24 8.42 15.09
C SER A 9 5.47 9.32 16.31
N LYS A 10 4.77 10.46 16.38
CA LYS A 10 4.81 11.37 17.53
C LYS A 10 3.75 11.04 18.59
N LEU A 11 2.58 10.56 18.16
CA LEU A 11 1.46 10.25 19.05
C LEU A 11 1.62 8.90 19.76
N ILE A 12 2.16 7.88 19.08
CA ILE A 12 2.30 6.53 19.65
C ILE A 12 3.16 6.54 20.93
N PRO A 13 4.33 7.21 20.98
CA PRO A 13 5.12 7.30 22.21
C PRO A 13 4.39 8.00 23.38
N MET A 14 3.45 8.92 23.11
CA MET A 14 2.70 9.61 24.17
C MET A 14 1.76 8.67 24.94
N LEU A 15 1.47 7.47 24.40
CA LEU A 15 0.72 6.44 25.12
C LEU A 15 1.48 5.87 26.32
N ALA A 16 2.81 6.10 26.42
CA ALA A 16 3.63 5.63 27.54
C ALA A 16 3.56 6.56 28.78
N THR A 17 2.74 7.61 28.74
CA THR A 17 2.50 8.49 29.91
C THR A 17 1.79 7.74 31.05
N VAL A 18 2.04 8.16 32.28
CA VAL A 18 1.40 7.63 33.51
C VAL A 18 0.06 8.30 33.82
N HIS A 19 -0.33 9.30 33.03
CA HIS A 19 -1.56 10.06 33.23
C HIS A 19 -2.68 9.52 32.33
N ASP A 20 -3.65 8.82 32.91
CA ASP A 20 -4.76 8.20 32.18
C ASP A 20 -5.52 9.18 31.26
N GLY A 21 -5.71 10.43 31.71
CA GLY A 21 -6.36 11.46 30.91
C GLY A 21 -5.59 11.79 29.62
N GLU A 22 -4.27 11.78 29.68
CA GLU A 22 -3.41 11.99 28.50
C GLU A 22 -3.40 10.76 27.58
N VAL A 23 -3.44 9.54 28.13
CA VAL A 23 -3.57 8.31 27.33
C VAL A 23 -4.86 8.35 26.52
N VAL A 24 -6.01 8.63 27.15
CA VAL A 24 -7.30 8.68 26.45
C VAL A 24 -7.33 9.80 25.41
N ALA A 25 -6.77 10.97 25.72
CA ALA A 25 -6.67 12.07 24.76
C ALA A 25 -5.81 11.69 23.54
N THR A 26 -4.69 11.01 23.78
CA THR A 26 -3.76 10.53 22.75
C THR A 26 -4.40 9.46 21.86
N VAL A 27 -5.09 8.48 22.44
CA VAL A 27 -5.84 7.45 21.68
C VAL A 27 -6.88 8.11 20.75
N ARG A 28 -7.63 9.10 21.26
CA ARG A 28 -8.58 9.85 20.43
C ARG A 28 -7.90 10.65 19.31
N ALA A 29 -6.71 11.20 19.55
CA ALA A 29 -5.94 11.91 18.52
C ALA A 29 -5.44 10.96 17.43
N ILE A 30 -5.02 9.74 17.80
CA ILE A 30 -4.63 8.68 16.87
C ILE A 30 -5.82 8.27 16.00
N ASP A 31 -6.99 7.98 16.60
CA ASP A 31 -8.20 7.60 15.86
C ASP A 31 -8.61 8.69 14.84
N ARG A 32 -8.63 9.97 15.24
CA ARG A 32 -8.89 11.08 14.30
C ARG A 32 -7.88 11.15 13.15
N THR A 33 -6.60 10.91 13.46
CA THR A 33 -5.53 10.96 12.46
C THR A 33 -5.68 9.84 11.44
N LEU A 34 -6.00 8.62 11.89
CA LEU A 34 -6.28 7.47 11.03
C LEU A 34 -7.52 7.72 10.15
N ARG A 35 -8.62 8.18 10.76
CA ARG A 35 -9.86 8.50 10.03
C ARG A 35 -9.68 9.57 8.97
N SER A 36 -8.78 10.54 9.18
CA SER A 36 -8.46 11.56 8.16
C SER A 36 -7.87 10.97 6.87
N ALA A 37 -7.33 9.74 6.94
CA ALA A 37 -6.85 8.98 5.80
C ALA A 37 -7.78 7.81 5.40
N GLY A 38 -8.97 7.71 6.00
CA GLY A 38 -9.91 6.61 5.75
C GLY A 38 -9.50 5.28 6.38
N LEU A 39 -8.67 5.29 7.42
CA LEU A 39 -8.17 4.12 8.14
C LEU A 39 -8.74 4.05 9.56
N ASP A 40 -8.57 2.91 10.22
CA ASP A 40 -8.91 2.70 11.63
C ASP A 40 -7.79 2.05 12.46
N LEU A 41 -8.09 1.74 13.73
CA LEU A 41 -7.14 1.10 14.64
C LEU A 41 -6.80 -0.35 14.25
N TYR A 42 -7.68 -1.06 13.53
CA TYR A 42 -7.36 -2.38 13.00
C TYR A 42 -6.33 -2.28 11.88
N ASP A 43 -6.44 -1.27 11.02
CA ASP A 43 -5.43 -1.00 10.00
C ASP A 43 -4.07 -0.66 10.62
N LEU A 44 -4.05 0.13 11.71
CA LEU A 44 -2.84 0.41 12.46
C LEU A 44 -2.24 -0.86 13.08
N ALA A 45 -3.06 -1.69 13.73
CA ALA A 45 -2.61 -2.96 14.30
C ALA A 45 -2.02 -3.88 13.24
N ARG A 46 -2.66 -3.98 12.07
CA ARG A 46 -2.15 -4.75 10.92
C ARG A 46 -0.81 -4.21 10.43
N ALA A 47 -0.61 -2.89 10.42
CA ALA A 47 0.64 -2.27 10.01
C ALA A 47 1.78 -2.53 11.00
N VAL A 48 1.50 -2.53 12.32
CA VAL A 48 2.50 -2.84 13.35
C VAL A 48 2.86 -4.33 13.37
N ALA A 49 1.89 -5.20 13.08
CA ALA A 49 2.08 -6.64 12.99
C ALA A 49 2.78 -7.09 11.68
N ALA A 50 2.90 -6.20 10.69
CA ALA A 50 3.64 -6.52 9.48
C ALA A 50 5.11 -6.80 9.82
N PRO A 51 5.73 -7.84 9.23
CA PRO A 51 7.13 -8.12 9.46
C PRO A 51 7.98 -6.90 9.11
N TRP A 52 8.88 -6.53 10.03
CA TRP A 52 9.77 -5.39 9.87
C TRP A 52 10.76 -5.74 8.76
N VAL A 53 10.52 -5.23 7.55
CA VAL A 53 11.55 -5.22 6.52
C VAL A 53 12.57 -4.18 6.97
N ASN A 54 13.75 -4.63 7.39
CA ASN A 54 14.89 -3.74 7.62
C ASN A 54 15.23 -3.08 6.27
N VAL A 55 14.64 -1.93 6.00
CA VAL A 55 15.13 -1.04 4.95
C VAL A 55 16.37 -0.40 5.52
N VAL A 56 17.50 -1.09 5.39
CA VAL A 56 18.81 -0.51 5.60
C VAL A 56 18.88 0.68 4.65
N HIS A 57 18.85 1.89 5.19
CA HIS A 57 19.26 3.09 4.47
C HIS A 57 20.79 3.02 4.34
N SER A 58 21.29 2.12 3.49
CA SER A 58 22.71 2.06 3.16
C SER A 58 22.93 2.94 1.94
N ASP A 59 23.73 3.99 2.13
CA ASP A 59 24.43 4.74 1.09
C ASP A 59 25.39 3.80 0.33
N ILE A 60 24.85 2.87 -0.46
CA ILE A 60 25.59 1.99 -1.36
C ILE A 60 25.03 2.23 -2.76
N ASP A 61 25.95 2.52 -3.69
CA ASP A 61 25.74 2.71 -5.13
C ASP A 61 24.44 2.08 -5.65
N GLU A 62 23.54 2.93 -6.13
CA GLU A 62 22.20 2.60 -6.60
C GLU A 62 22.28 1.57 -7.73
N PRO A 63 21.88 0.30 -7.51
CA PRO A 63 21.68 -0.61 -8.62
C PRO A 63 20.45 -0.12 -9.40
N GLU A 64 20.65 0.15 -10.69
CA GLU A 64 19.66 0.60 -11.67
C GLU A 64 18.26 -0.03 -11.42
N PRO A 65 17.16 0.76 -11.42
CA PRO A 65 15.81 0.30 -11.08
C PRO A 65 15.16 -0.52 -12.21
N ALA A 66 15.80 -1.62 -12.61
CA ALA A 66 15.21 -2.61 -13.49
C ALA A 66 14.37 -3.60 -12.67
N SER A 67 13.20 -3.19 -12.13
CA SER A 67 12.19 -4.14 -11.59
C SER A 67 10.84 -3.55 -11.15
N GLN A 68 10.64 -2.22 -11.12
CA GLN A 68 9.30 -1.70 -10.81
C GLN A 68 8.49 -1.56 -12.11
N PRO A 69 7.34 -2.26 -12.28
CA PRO A 69 6.52 -2.09 -13.46
C PRO A 69 6.04 -0.64 -13.56
N SER A 70 6.68 0.13 -14.44
CA SER A 70 6.50 1.58 -14.55
C SER A 70 5.33 1.95 -15.44
N SER A 71 4.90 1.04 -16.33
CA SER A 71 3.75 1.25 -17.21
C SER A 71 2.48 0.57 -16.69
N LEU A 72 1.32 1.13 -17.04
CA LEU A 72 0.01 0.52 -16.74
C LEU A 72 -0.13 -0.89 -17.34
N ARG A 73 0.52 -1.13 -18.48
CA ARG A 73 0.55 -2.44 -19.12
C ARG A 73 1.28 -3.44 -18.24
N ASP A 74 2.45 -3.06 -17.74
CA ASP A 74 3.26 -3.94 -16.90
C ASP A 74 2.55 -4.22 -15.57
N ILE A 75 1.88 -3.22 -14.99
CA ILE A 75 1.03 -3.38 -13.81
C ILE A 75 -0.11 -4.39 -14.07
N ALA A 76 -0.84 -4.26 -15.18
CA ALA A 76 -1.95 -5.15 -15.51
C ALA A 76 -1.48 -6.59 -15.79
N VAL A 77 -0.36 -6.74 -16.52
CA VAL A 77 0.26 -8.04 -16.82
C VAL A 77 0.77 -8.69 -15.55
N TRP A 78 1.40 -7.92 -14.65
CA TRP A 78 1.89 -8.43 -13.38
C TRP A 78 0.74 -8.91 -12.50
N LEU A 79 -0.34 -8.12 -12.36
CA LEU A 79 -1.52 -8.49 -11.56
C LEU A 79 -2.20 -9.76 -12.07
N ARG A 80 -2.36 -9.88 -13.40
CA ARG A 80 -2.90 -11.09 -14.05
C ARG A 80 -2.05 -12.32 -13.78
N THR A 81 -0.74 -12.17 -13.66
CA THR A 81 0.18 -13.31 -13.57
C THR A 81 0.42 -13.72 -12.12
N HIS A 82 0.57 -12.76 -11.20
CA HIS A 82 1.05 -13.02 -9.84
C HIS A 82 -0.03 -12.88 -8.75
N ALA A 83 -1.09 -12.11 -8.99
CA ALA A 83 -2.05 -11.73 -7.95
C ALA A 83 -3.47 -12.30 -8.16
N THR A 84 -3.65 -13.15 -9.17
CA THR A 84 -4.96 -13.66 -9.63
C THR A 84 -5.75 -14.37 -8.54
N HIS A 85 -5.09 -15.07 -7.62
CA HIS A 85 -5.72 -15.79 -6.51
C HIS A 85 -6.16 -14.89 -5.34
N ARG A 86 -5.73 -13.61 -5.32
CA ARG A 86 -5.96 -12.65 -4.23
C ARG A 86 -6.91 -11.50 -4.62
N MET A 87 -7.39 -11.54 -5.86
CA MET A 87 -8.38 -10.62 -6.42
C MET A 87 -9.78 -11.20 -6.28
N ASP A 88 -10.76 -10.33 -6.05
CA ASP A 88 -12.15 -10.73 -6.22
C ASP A 88 -12.50 -10.93 -7.72
N PHE A 89 -13.68 -11.47 -8.01
CA PHE A 89 -14.10 -11.77 -9.38
C PHE A 89 -14.15 -10.52 -10.28
N LYS A 90 -14.58 -9.38 -9.74
CA LYS A 90 -14.70 -8.12 -10.50
C LYS A 90 -13.33 -7.55 -10.83
N GLU A 91 -12.42 -7.56 -9.86
CA GLU A 91 -11.04 -7.12 -10.02
C GLU A 91 -10.27 -7.99 -11.01
N ARG A 92 -10.42 -9.32 -10.91
CA ARG A 92 -9.80 -10.25 -11.85
C ARG A 92 -10.29 -10.00 -13.27
N THR A 93 -11.60 -9.84 -13.47
CA THR A 93 -12.19 -9.55 -14.79
C THR A 93 -11.64 -8.25 -15.35
N PHE A 94 -11.65 -7.19 -14.54
CA PHE A 94 -11.12 -5.88 -14.92
C PHE A 94 -9.63 -5.93 -15.31
N VAL A 95 -8.80 -6.63 -14.53
CA VAL A 95 -7.35 -6.74 -14.79
C VAL A 95 -7.07 -7.51 -16.08
N VAL A 96 -7.81 -8.59 -16.36
CA VAL A 96 -7.68 -9.35 -17.61
C VAL A 96 -8.03 -8.48 -18.83
N GLU A 97 -9.14 -7.73 -18.75
CA GLU A 97 -9.55 -6.80 -19.81
C GLU A 97 -8.52 -5.69 -20.02
N MET A 98 -7.99 -5.10 -18.94
CA MET A 98 -6.98 -4.05 -19.00
C MET A 98 -5.65 -4.56 -19.57
N ALA A 99 -5.20 -5.75 -19.17
CA ALA A 99 -3.97 -6.35 -19.70
C ALA A 99 -4.07 -6.61 -21.21
N SER A 100 -5.21 -7.11 -21.68
CA SER A 100 -5.50 -7.31 -23.11
C SER A 100 -5.55 -5.98 -23.86
N ARG A 101 -6.36 -5.03 -23.37
CA ARG A 101 -6.55 -3.70 -23.97
C ARG A 101 -5.23 -2.93 -24.11
N LEU A 102 -4.44 -2.85 -23.05
CA LEU A 102 -3.16 -2.13 -23.04
C LEU A 102 -2.10 -2.82 -23.88
N SER A 103 -2.12 -4.15 -23.98
CA SER A 103 -1.22 -4.89 -24.87
C SER A 103 -1.54 -4.68 -26.35
N MET A 104 -2.79 -4.34 -26.69
CA MET A 104 -3.20 -3.90 -28.02
C MET A 104 -2.92 -2.40 -28.28
N GLY A 105 -2.19 -1.71 -27.39
CA GLY A 105 -1.85 -0.29 -27.55
C GLY A 105 -3.01 0.68 -27.31
N ARG A 106 -4.16 0.21 -26.79
CA ARG A 106 -5.30 1.08 -26.48
C ARG A 106 -5.10 1.80 -25.15
N GLN A 107 -5.45 3.07 -25.08
CA GLN A 107 -5.29 3.87 -23.85
C GLN A 107 -6.30 3.50 -22.76
N ALA A 108 -5.88 3.62 -21.50
CA ALA A 108 -6.76 3.58 -20.33
C ALA A 108 -7.35 4.98 -20.10
N SER A 109 -8.59 5.05 -19.61
CA SER A 109 -9.10 6.31 -19.06
C SER A 109 -8.45 6.61 -17.70
N THR A 110 -8.49 7.87 -17.26
CA THR A 110 -7.98 8.28 -15.93
C THR A 110 -8.61 7.49 -14.79
N LYS A 111 -9.90 7.11 -14.91
CA LYS A 111 -10.59 6.28 -13.92
C LYS A 111 -10.06 4.84 -13.91
N GLN A 112 -9.80 4.28 -15.10
CA GLN A 112 -9.23 2.94 -15.25
C GLN A 112 -7.79 2.87 -14.73
N GLU A 113 -6.98 3.90 -15.00
CA GLU A 113 -5.64 4.02 -14.43
C GLU A 113 -5.67 4.05 -12.90
N LYS A 114 -6.47 4.96 -12.32
CA LYS A 114 -6.58 5.07 -10.86
C LYS A 114 -7.00 3.76 -10.23
N TRP A 115 -7.95 3.05 -10.84
CA TRP A 115 -8.45 1.80 -10.30
C TRP A 115 -7.42 0.67 -10.42
N LEU A 116 -6.73 0.56 -11.55
CA LEU A 116 -5.66 -0.43 -11.76
C LEU A 116 -4.50 -0.24 -10.77
N ARG A 117 -4.08 1.02 -10.55
CA ARG A 117 -3.06 1.36 -9.55
C ARG A 117 -3.53 1.06 -8.12
N ALA A 118 -4.81 1.31 -7.80
CA ALA A 118 -5.36 0.98 -6.48
C ALA A 118 -5.31 -0.53 -6.19
N ILE A 119 -5.67 -1.37 -7.17
CA ILE A 119 -5.55 -2.83 -7.07
C ILE A 119 -4.08 -3.23 -6.90
N PHE A 120 -3.19 -2.63 -7.70
CA PHE A 120 -1.75 -2.89 -7.61
C PHE A 120 -1.17 -2.56 -6.24
N TYR A 121 -1.38 -1.35 -5.73
CA TYR A 121 -0.83 -0.98 -4.42
C TYR A 121 -1.43 -1.81 -3.29
N ARG A 122 -2.72 -2.15 -3.37
CA ARG A 122 -3.36 -3.03 -2.39
C ARG A 122 -2.76 -4.42 -2.41
N LEU A 123 -2.44 -5.00 -3.57
CA LEU A 123 -1.96 -6.39 -3.65
C LEU A 123 -0.43 -6.51 -3.54
N TYR A 124 0.31 -5.55 -4.09
CA TYR A 124 1.76 -5.42 -3.94
C TYR A 124 2.13 -5.19 -2.46
N GLY A 125 1.38 -4.34 -1.75
CA GLY A 125 1.58 -4.07 -0.32
C GLY A 125 1.25 -5.24 0.60
N ILE A 126 0.57 -6.29 0.12
CA ILE A 126 0.29 -7.52 0.89
C ILE A 126 1.10 -8.72 0.33
N GLY A 127 1.96 -8.52 -0.68
CA GLY A 127 2.69 -9.60 -1.37
C GLY A 127 4.17 -9.34 -1.62
N GLY A 128 4.74 -8.28 -1.02
CA GLY A 128 6.15 -7.88 -1.16
C GLY A 128 7.15 -8.78 -0.42
N GLU A 129 6.90 -10.08 -0.30
CA GLU A 129 7.97 -11.05 -0.04
C GLU A 129 8.61 -11.39 -1.40
N TYR A 130 9.75 -10.77 -1.66
CA TYR A 130 10.69 -11.22 -2.66
C TYR A 130 11.37 -12.49 -2.09
N VAL A 131 11.03 -13.65 -2.64
CA VAL A 131 11.78 -14.89 -2.43
C VAL A 131 12.77 -15.01 -3.60
N PRO A 132 14.06 -15.25 -3.32
CA PRO A 132 15.16 -15.17 -4.31
C PRO A 132 15.01 -16.09 -5.52
#